data_AF-K4L369-F1
#
_entry.id   AF-K4L369-F1
#
_cell.length_a   1.000
_cell.length_b   1.000
_cell.length_c   1.000
_cell.angle_alpha   90.00
_cell.angle_beta   90.00
_cell.angle_gamma   90.00
#
_symmetry.space_group_name_H-M   'P 1'
#
loop_
_entity.id
_entity.type
_entity.pdbx_description
1 polymer ?
#
loop_
_entity_poly.entity_id
_entity_poly.type
_entity_poly.pdbx_seq_one_letter_code
_entity_poly.pdbx_strand_id
1 'polypeptide(L)'
;MSTKSPSSKNILWIIAKVLIFILCIYLAYLVLKPLLGIILSIGFWIIKVAVAISISLLVLHLLLRIIFKIDLLEIIFGVRWPK
;
A
#
# COMPACT_ATOMS: atom_id res chain seq x y z
N MET A 1 -52.05 21.58 27.19
CA MET A 1 -52.03 21.20 25.76
C MET A 1 -50.88 21.95 25.10
N SER A 2 -49.73 21.30 24.87
CA SER A 2 -48.53 21.97 24.33
C SER A 2 -48.49 21.80 22.82
N THR A 3 -48.90 22.84 22.09
CA THR A 3 -48.82 22.91 20.63
C THR A 3 -47.42 23.36 20.22
N LYS A 4 -46.47 22.41 20.14
CA LYS A 4 -45.19 22.67 19.45
C LYS A 4 -45.46 22.70 17.95
N SER A 5 -45.58 23.90 17.40
CA SER A 5 -45.54 24.10 15.95
C SER A 5 -44.21 23.54 15.42
N PRO A 6 -44.20 22.64 14.41
CA PRO A 6 -42.97 22.15 13.84
C PRO A 6 -42.28 23.32 13.14
N SER A 7 -41.26 23.87 13.79
CA SER A 7 -40.44 24.95 13.25
C SER A 7 -39.75 24.45 11.98
N SER A 8 -40.33 24.78 10.81
CA SER A 8 -39.79 24.52 9.47
C SER A 8 -38.31 24.93 9.34
N LYS A 9 -37.90 25.96 10.10
CA LYS A 9 -36.50 26.39 10.23
C LYS A 9 -35.56 25.28 10.70
N ASN A 10 -35.99 24.37 11.59
CA ASN A 10 -35.13 23.31 12.11
C ASN A 10 -34.83 22.24 11.05
N ILE A 11 -35.82 21.88 10.22
CA ILE A 11 -35.66 20.87 9.17
C ILE A 11 -34.72 21.38 8.06
N LEU A 12 -34.89 22.63 7.62
CA LEU A 12 -34.00 23.25 6.63
C LEU A 12 -32.55 23.32 7.13
N TRP A 13 -32.36 23.61 8.41
CA TRP A 13 -31.03 23.70 9.01
C TRP A 13 -30.33 22.32 9.14
N ILE A 14 -31.11 21.28 9.42
CA ILE A 14 -30.63 19.88 9.43
C ILE A 14 -30.22 19.46 8.00
N ILE A 15 -31.04 19.76 7.00
CA ILE A 15 -30.75 19.42 5.59
C ILE A 15 -29.46 20.12 5.14
N ALA A 16 -29.30 21.41 5.46
CA ALA A 16 -28.08 22.16 5.13
C ALA A 16 -26.82 21.54 5.76
N LYS A 17 -26.89 21.10 7.02
CA LYS A 17 -25.79 20.38 7.68
C LYS A 17 -25.45 19.07 6.99
N VAL A 18 -26.45 18.29 6.60
CA VAL A 18 -26.23 17.02 5.89
C VAL A 18 -25.60 17.29 4.53
N LEU A 19 -26.02 18.33 3.82
CA LEU A 19 -25.45 18.72 2.54
C LEU A 19 -23.96 19.08 2.67
N ILE A 20 -23.60 19.87 3.70
CA ILE A 20 -22.20 20.24 3.97
C ILE A 20 -21.35 19.00 4.30
N PHE A 21 -21.94 18.03 5.02
CA PHE A 21 -21.25 16.81 5.42
C PHE A 21 -20.96 15.92 4.21
N ILE A 22 -21.94 15.74 3.32
CA ILE A 22 -21.77 15.01 2.06
C ILE A 22 -20.69 15.70 1.19
N LEU A 23 -20.72 17.03 1.11
CA LEU A 23 -19.71 17.79 0.37
C LEU A 23 -18.30 17.55 0.92
N CYS A 24 -18.15 17.58 2.24
CA CYS A 24 -16.87 17.33 2.90
C CYS A 24 -16.35 15.92 2.62
N ILE A 25 -17.21 14.90 2.68
CA ILE A 25 -16.87 13.51 2.33
C ILE A 25 -16.46 13.39 0.86
N TYR A 26 -17.16 14.08 -0.04
CA TYR A 26 -16.84 14.08 -1.46
C TYR A 26 -15.44 14.68 -1.72
N LEU A 27 -15.12 15.81 -1.07
CA LEU A 27 -13.77 16.38 -1.14
C LEU A 27 -12.71 15.42 -0.56
N ALA A 28 -13.00 14.78 0.56
CA ALA A 28 -12.10 13.79 1.15
C ALA A 28 -11.83 12.64 0.18
N TYR A 29 -12.87 12.09 -0.47
CA TYR A 29 -12.73 11.05 -1.49
C TYR A 29 -11.87 11.51 -2.68
N LEU A 30 -12.07 12.74 -3.14
CA LEU A 30 -11.33 13.32 -4.26
C LEU A 30 -9.82 13.36 -3.98
N VAL A 31 -9.41 13.68 -2.75
CA VAL A 31 -8.00 13.67 -2.32
C VAL A 31 -7.50 12.26 -2.05
N LEU A 32 -8.32 11.40 -1.44
CA LEU A 32 -7.92 10.06 -1.03
C LEU A 32 -7.64 9.15 -2.24
N LYS A 33 -8.41 9.31 -3.32
CA LYS A 33 -8.28 8.50 -4.54
C LYS A 33 -6.87 8.57 -5.19
N PRO A 34 -6.31 9.75 -5.53
CA PRO A 34 -4.95 9.83 -6.05
C PRO A 34 -3.89 9.48 -5.00
N LEU A 35 -4.12 9.79 -3.72
CA LEU A 35 -3.19 9.46 -2.64
C LEU A 35 -2.97 7.95 -2.51
N LEU A 36 -4.07 7.18 -2.53
CA LEU A 36 -4.02 5.71 -2.52
C LEU A 36 -3.35 5.16 -3.78
N GLY A 37 -3.63 5.76 -4.94
CA GLY A 37 -2.96 5.38 -6.19
C GLY A 37 -1.45 5.54 -6.11
N ILE A 38 -0.97 6.67 -5.57
CA ILE A 38 0.46 6.95 -5.41
C ILE A 38 1.09 5.97 -4.41
N ILE A 39 0.45 5.74 -3.25
CA ILE A 39 1.00 4.85 -2.21
C ILE A 39 1.11 3.41 -2.71
N LEU A 40 0.08 2.93 -3.41
CA LEU A 40 0.06 1.58 -3.97
C LEU A 40 1.07 1.45 -5.10
N SER A 41 1.15 2.45 -5.98
CA SER A 41 2.09 2.42 -7.10
C SER A 41 3.55 2.43 -6.63
N ILE A 42 3.89 3.27 -5.63
CA ILE A 42 5.25 3.32 -5.09
C ILE A 42 5.60 2.01 -4.38
N GLY A 43 4.67 1.47 -3.59
CA GLY A 43 4.87 0.21 -2.88
C GLY A 43 5.07 -0.96 -3.85
N PHE A 44 4.25 -1.04 -4.90
CA PHE A 44 4.37 -2.07 -5.92
C PHE A 44 5.67 -1.97 -6.70
N TRP A 45 6.14 -0.75 -6.97
CA TRP A 45 7.41 -0.53 -7.65
C TRP A 45 8.60 -1.00 -6.81
N ILE A 46 8.61 -0.68 -5.51
CA ILE A 46 9.63 -1.15 -4.56
C ILE A 46 9.68 -2.67 -4.52
N ILE A 47 8.52 -3.33 -4.39
CA ILE A 47 8.43 -4.80 -4.38
C ILE A 47 8.97 -5.37 -5.68
N LYS A 48 8.61 -4.79 -6.83
CA LYS A 48 9.09 -5.24 -8.14
C LYS A 48 10.61 -5.18 -8.24
N VAL A 49 11.23 -4.11 -7.76
CA VAL A 49 12.70 -3.98 -7.73
C VAL A 49 13.33 -5.01 -6.80
N ALA A 50 12.79 -5.17 -5.58
CA ALA A 50 13.30 -6.15 -4.62
C ALA A 50 13.23 -7.58 -5.16
N VAL A 51 12.11 -7.95 -5.79
CA VAL A 51 11.92 -9.26 -6.42
C VAL A 51 12.89 -9.46 -7.59
N ALA A 52 13.10 -8.45 -8.44
CA ALA A 52 14.06 -8.54 -9.53
C ALA A 52 15.50 -8.78 -9.03
N ILE A 53 15.91 -8.08 -7.97
CA ILE A 53 17.23 -8.28 -7.34
C ILE A 53 17.32 -9.69 -6.75
N SER A 54 16.29 -10.14 -6.03
CA SER A 54 16.28 -11.47 -5.41
C SER A 54 16.38 -12.59 -6.44
N ILE A 55 15.60 -12.51 -7.52
CA ILE A 55 15.66 -13.49 -8.63
C ILE A 55 17.03 -13.44 -9.30
N SER A 56 17.57 -12.25 -9.58
CA SER A 56 18.89 -12.11 -10.19
C SER A 56 19.99 -12.75 -9.33
N LEU A 57 19.92 -12.56 -8.01
CA LEU A 57 20.87 -13.16 -7.07
C LEU A 57 20.73 -14.69 -7.05
N LEU A 58 19.50 -15.22 -7.05
CA LEU A 58 19.24 -16.65 -7.10
C LEU A 58 19.76 -17.29 -8.39
N VAL A 59 19.50 -16.66 -9.53
CA VAL A 59 19.99 -17.12 -10.83
C VAL A 59 21.51 -17.10 -10.87
N LEU A 60 22.13 -16.03 -10.37
CA LEU A 60 23.60 -15.91 -10.28
C LEU A 60 24.18 -17.01 -9.37
N HIS A 61 23.55 -17.26 -8.21
CA HIS A 61 23.95 -18.31 -7.28
C HIS A 61 23.88 -19.70 -7.93
N LEU A 62 22.78 -20.00 -8.63
CA LEU A 62 22.61 -21.26 -9.36
C LEU A 62 23.65 -21.43 -10.47
N LEU A 63 23.92 -20.37 -11.25
CA LEU A 63 24.93 -20.38 -12.31
C LEU A 63 26.33 -20.67 -11.77
N LEU A 64 26.74 -19.98 -10.70
CA LEU A 64 28.04 -20.22 -10.07
C LEU A 64 28.14 -21.65 -9.51
N ARG A 65 27.08 -22.14 -8.88
CA ARG A 65 27.02 -23.51 -8.35
C ARG A 65 27.14 -24.56 -9.45
N ILE A 66 26.49 -24.34 -10.60
CA ILE A 66 26.52 -25.27 -11.73
C ILE A 66 27.88 -25.25 -12.44
N ILE A 67 28.39 -24.06 -12.77
CA ILE A 67 29.59 -23.92 -13.60
C ILE A 67 30.86 -24.18 -12.80
N PHE A 68 30.94 -23.64 -11.59
CA PHE A 68 32.16 -23.70 -10.80
C PHE A 68 32.10 -24.76 -9.69
N LYS A 69 30.94 -25.39 -9.44
CA LYS A 69 30.74 -26.28 -8.27
C LYS A 69 31.04 -25.58 -6.93
N ILE A 70 31.03 -24.25 -6.96
CA ILE A 70 31.32 -23.40 -5.81
C ILE A 70 29.98 -23.01 -5.19
N ASP A 71 29.80 -23.33 -3.90
CA ASP A 71 28.71 -22.78 -3.11
C ASP A 71 29.13 -21.38 -2.62
N LEU A 72 28.49 -20.31 -3.10
CA LEU A 72 28.80 -18.94 -2.64
C LEU A 72 28.64 -18.77 -1.12
N LEU A 73 27.78 -19.59 -0.51
CA LEU A 73 27.61 -19.63 0.95
C LEU A 73 28.90 -20.08 1.65
N GLU A 74 29.65 -21.02 1.06
CA GLU A 74 30.95 -21.46 1.59
C GLU A 74 32.01 -20.35 1.46
N ILE A 75 31.97 -19.55 0.38
CA ILE A 75 32.89 -18.42 0.16
C ILE A 75 32.59 -17.23 1.07
N ILE A 76 31.32 -16.85 1.22
CA ILE A 76 30.92 -15.64 1.95
C ILE A 76 30.88 -15.87 3.46
N PHE A 77 30.42 -17.05 3.91
CA PHE A 77 30.32 -17.37 5.33
C PHE A 77 31.48 -18.21 5.87
N GLY A 78 32.34 -18.79 5.02
CA GLY A 78 33.47 -19.63 5.45
C GLY A 78 33.06 -20.93 6.16
N VAL A 79 31.77 -21.26 6.19
CA VAL A 79 31.26 -22.43 6.89
C VAL A 79 31.19 -23.60 5.92
N ARG A 80 32.19 -24.48 6.02
CA ARG A 80 32.10 -25.86 5.52
C ARG A 80 31.02 -26.59 6.30
N TRP A 81 29.82 -26.69 5.75
CA TRP A 81 28.82 -27.60 6.29
C TRP A 81 29.28 -29.04 6.00
N PRO A 82 29.48 -29.90 7.02
CA PRO A 82 29.85 -31.29 6.81
C PRO A 82 28.72 -32.01 6.06
N LYS A 83 29.14 -32.84 5.10
CA LYS A 83 28.31 -33.64 4.18
C LYS A 83 27.22 -34.45 4.87
#